data_AF-A0A9W9IEU1-F1
#
_entry.id   AF-A0A9W9IEU1-F1
#
_cell.length_a   1.000
_cell.length_b   1.000
_cell.length_c   1.000
_cell.angle_alpha   90.00
_cell.angle_beta   90.00
_cell.angle_gamma   90.00
#
_symmetry.space_group_name_H-M   'P 1'
#
loop_
_entity.id
_entity.type
_entity.pdbx_description
1 polymer ?
#
loop_
_entity_poly.entity_id
_entity_poly.type
_entity_poly.pdbx_seq_one_letter_code
_entity_poly.pdbx_strand_id
1 'polypeptide(L)'
;MNLKITDPHSADDILASVEEHTRATITTLFAFLYAQGQGDYLGERVTQLQHSLQCAYHATQSPEYRNDPEVIIAALLHDVGGFIPAASKMGKMYTPDGQYIGRQSHEILGEAYLRQIGFSERVCQLVGAHVIAKRYLVATDKTYHDGLSETSKRTLRFQGGSFTPEQVLEAQKDPWLEAKLAVRRWDDSAKDPDSVVPQLDTYEELAYQCLLESRTQFTLHSKKYRMPTQPTVVICVDGFDPEYLESGIQSGILPTFKQFIEKGFHATAKSCMPSFTNPNNVSIITGAPPSIHGIAGNFFLDRESGEERMITDDSLLRGSTLLEQMFQRGVRVAAVTAKDKLRKILAHGLQGAICFSAERAADCTLEVNGIADVEQWLGQPAPSQYSGELSLFVLDAGIKLLQEGKSDFLYLTLSDYIQHKHAPGDREADDFMKSIDERLQKLAALAPVIGITGDHGMSQKSNSLGEPNVLFLEEVLNINFGPEASKLICPITDPFVRHHGALGSFVRVYLKDPSQLEPMVAFCRSLPEVEEALSGKYDMPLDREGDIVVISKSHAVIGSKPSNHDLSNIKDHPLRSHGGLSEQAIPVITSKPVHDSKTAKSRSWRNYDIFDLVLNWAS
;
A
#
# COMPACT_ATOMS: atom_id res chain seq x y z
N MET A 1 40.50 7.41 10.94
CA MET A 1 39.82 7.77 12.19
C MET A 1 38.65 6.81 12.32
N ASN A 2 38.68 5.88 13.29
CA ASN A 2 37.61 4.89 13.43
C ASN A 2 36.36 5.59 13.94
N LEU A 3 35.41 5.86 13.05
CA LEU A 3 34.03 6.22 13.39
C LEU A 3 33.42 5.01 14.13
N LYS A 4 33.61 4.95 15.44
CA LYS A 4 32.84 4.05 16.30
C LYS A 4 31.44 4.64 16.40
N ILE A 5 30.59 4.24 15.46
CA ILE A 5 29.15 4.40 15.57
C ILE A 5 28.71 3.45 16.69
N THR A 6 28.10 4.00 17.74
CA THR A 6 27.46 3.24 18.80
C THR A 6 26.23 2.57 18.19
N ASP A 7 26.30 1.26 18.00
CA ASP A 7 25.21 0.40 17.56
C ASP A 7 24.01 0.47 18.55
N PRO A 8 22.86 1.05 18.17
CA PRO A 8 21.65 1.00 18.97
C PRO A 8 20.70 -0.14 18.56
N HIS A 9 21.04 -0.94 17.55
CA HIS A 9 20.16 -1.99 17.01
C HIS A 9 20.99 -3.22 16.66
N SER A 10 21.02 -4.19 17.60
CA SER A 10 21.61 -5.49 17.34
C SER A 10 21.19 -6.00 15.97
N ALA A 11 22.17 -6.40 15.16
CA ALA A 11 22.00 -6.97 13.82
C ALA A 11 21.00 -8.17 13.74
N ASP A 12 20.48 -8.63 14.88
CA ASP A 12 19.50 -9.71 15.02
C ASP A 12 18.05 -9.32 14.62
N ASP A 13 17.74 -8.04 14.37
CA ASP A 13 16.36 -7.55 14.14
C ASP A 13 16.04 -7.22 12.66
N ILE A 14 16.88 -7.57 11.68
CA ILE A 14 16.67 -7.21 10.26
C ILE A 14 16.57 -8.46 9.39
N LEU A 15 15.60 -8.46 8.47
CA LEU A 15 15.48 -9.53 7.47
C LEU A 15 16.71 -9.53 6.54
N ALA A 16 17.27 -10.73 6.31
CA ALA A 16 18.43 -10.89 5.42
C ALA A 16 18.19 -10.32 4.01
N SER A 17 16.96 -10.41 3.50
CA SER A 17 16.56 -9.83 2.21
C SER A 17 16.63 -8.30 2.19
N VAL A 18 16.25 -7.65 3.29
CA VAL A 18 16.34 -6.19 3.46
C VAL A 18 17.81 -5.77 3.52
N GLU A 19 18.64 -6.50 4.28
CA GLU A 19 20.09 -6.25 4.32
C GLU A 19 20.72 -6.41 2.93
N GLU A 20 20.50 -7.53 2.26
CA GLU A 20 21.05 -7.83 0.92
C GLU A 20 20.62 -6.77 -0.09
N HIS A 21 19.33 -6.44 -0.13
CA HIS A 21 18.79 -5.42 -1.02
C HIS A 21 19.37 -4.03 -0.73
N THR A 22 19.58 -3.68 0.54
CA THR A 22 20.17 -2.40 0.96
C THR A 22 21.63 -2.33 0.53
N ARG A 23 22.43 -3.38 0.75
CA ARG A 23 23.81 -3.45 0.27
C ARG A 23 23.90 -3.35 -1.25
N ALA A 24 23.11 -4.14 -1.98
CA ALA A 24 23.09 -4.09 -3.44
C ALA A 24 22.70 -2.70 -3.99
N THR A 25 21.79 -2.00 -3.31
CA THR A 25 21.40 -0.62 -3.65
C THR A 25 22.59 0.34 -3.51
N ILE A 26 23.31 0.27 -2.38
CA ILE A 26 24.51 1.10 -2.14
C ILE A 26 25.62 0.78 -3.12
N THR A 27 25.91 -0.51 -3.36
CA THR A 27 26.91 -0.94 -4.33
C THR A 27 26.61 -0.37 -5.72
N THR A 28 25.34 -0.40 -6.15
CA THR A 28 24.91 0.15 -7.44
C THR A 28 25.08 1.67 -7.49
N LEU A 29 24.66 2.38 -6.44
CA LEU A 29 24.84 3.82 -6.32
C LEU A 29 26.32 4.22 -6.41
N PHE A 30 27.18 3.54 -5.66
CA PHE A 30 28.62 3.82 -5.61
C PHE A 30 29.31 3.48 -6.94
N ALA A 31 28.87 2.43 -7.63
CA ALA A 31 29.32 2.12 -8.97
C ALA A 31 28.99 3.25 -9.97
N PHE A 32 27.82 3.90 -9.86
CA PHE A 32 27.50 5.08 -10.68
C PHE A 32 28.39 6.28 -10.36
N LEU A 33 28.63 6.56 -9.06
CA LEU A 33 29.54 7.63 -8.63
C LEU A 33 30.95 7.43 -9.19
N TYR A 34 31.46 6.19 -9.12
CA TYR A 34 32.80 5.86 -9.63
C TYR A 34 32.88 5.96 -11.15
N ALA A 35 31.91 5.35 -11.87
CA ALA A 35 31.94 5.25 -13.33
C ALA A 35 31.75 6.61 -14.04
N GLN A 36 30.90 7.48 -13.50
CA GLN A 36 30.63 8.79 -14.10
C GLN A 36 31.47 9.92 -13.47
N GLY A 37 32.07 9.67 -12.31
CA GLY A 37 32.71 10.70 -11.51
C GLY A 37 34.08 11.17 -11.99
N GLN A 38 34.70 10.47 -12.94
CA GLN A 38 35.97 10.87 -13.55
C GLN A 38 35.82 11.98 -14.61
N GLY A 39 34.58 12.39 -14.90
CA GLY A 39 34.29 13.48 -15.84
C GLY A 39 34.71 14.85 -15.31
N ASP A 40 34.81 15.80 -16.25
CA ASP A 40 35.05 17.22 -15.98
C ASP A 40 33.94 17.80 -15.07
N TYR A 41 34.34 18.64 -14.12
CA TYR A 41 33.43 19.41 -13.27
C TYR A 41 33.39 20.87 -13.72
N LEU A 42 32.58 21.15 -14.76
CA LEU A 42 32.26 22.50 -15.23
C LEU A 42 33.50 23.39 -15.52
N GLY A 43 34.59 22.79 -16.00
CA GLY A 43 35.85 23.47 -16.30
C GLY A 43 36.76 23.75 -15.09
N GLU A 44 36.40 23.31 -13.88
CA GLU A 44 37.27 23.36 -12.71
C GLU A 44 38.34 22.26 -12.78
N ARG A 45 39.47 22.45 -12.08
CA ARG A 45 40.58 21.48 -12.07
C ARG A 45 40.34 20.26 -11.16
N VAL A 46 39.09 19.91 -10.90
CA VAL A 46 38.67 18.74 -10.12
C VAL A 46 37.72 17.89 -10.95
N THR A 47 37.73 16.58 -10.73
CA THR A 47 36.69 15.69 -11.25
C THR A 47 35.42 15.81 -10.41
N GLN A 48 34.27 15.39 -10.97
CA GLN A 48 33.00 15.38 -10.23
C GLN A 48 33.10 14.56 -8.93
N LEU A 49 33.78 13.41 -8.97
CA LEU A 49 33.98 12.59 -7.77
C LEU A 49 34.87 13.29 -6.73
N GLN A 50 35.98 13.90 -7.15
CA GLN A 50 36.86 14.64 -6.22
C GLN A 50 36.10 15.75 -5.51
N HIS A 51 35.24 16.46 -6.25
CA HIS A 51 34.37 17.50 -5.71
C HIS A 51 33.39 16.94 -4.66
N SER A 52 32.65 15.88 -4.96
CA SER A 52 31.76 15.21 -4.01
C SER A 52 32.48 14.70 -2.75
N LEU A 53 33.68 14.12 -2.90
CA LEU A 53 34.48 13.63 -1.77
C LEU A 53 34.99 14.77 -0.88
N GLN A 54 35.41 15.89 -1.48
CA GLN A 54 35.81 17.08 -0.72
C GLN A 54 34.64 17.67 0.07
N CYS A 55 33.45 17.74 -0.54
CA CYS A 55 32.24 18.21 0.14
C CYS A 55 31.89 17.33 1.35
N ALA A 56 31.89 16.01 1.18
CA ALA A 56 31.70 15.05 2.27
C ALA A 56 32.78 15.17 3.35
N TYR A 57 34.05 15.34 2.96
CA TYR A 57 35.14 15.52 3.90
C TYR A 57 34.96 16.78 4.74
N HIS A 58 34.58 17.92 4.16
CA HIS A 58 34.27 19.13 4.93
C HIS A 58 33.15 18.92 5.95
N ALA A 59 32.11 18.15 5.61
CA ALA A 59 31.08 17.76 6.57
C ALA A 59 31.67 16.98 7.77
N THR A 60 32.58 16.04 7.52
CA THR A 60 33.26 15.28 8.60
C THR A 60 34.17 16.14 9.48
N GLN A 61 34.64 17.29 8.97
CA GLN A 61 35.47 18.22 9.74
C GLN A 61 34.63 19.28 10.49
N SER A 62 33.34 19.43 10.17
CA SER A 62 32.47 20.40 10.83
C SER A 62 32.21 20.00 12.29
N PRO A 63 32.45 20.89 13.27
CA PRO A 63 32.11 20.63 14.66
C PRO A 63 30.63 20.28 14.88
N GLU A 64 29.75 20.87 14.07
CA GLU A 64 28.29 20.71 14.16
C GLU A 64 27.81 19.38 13.58
N TYR A 65 28.38 18.96 12.44
CA TYR A 65 27.85 17.85 11.63
C TYR A 65 28.77 16.63 11.52
N ARG A 66 29.98 16.64 12.10
CA ARG A 66 30.92 15.50 12.05
C ARG A 66 30.37 14.17 12.58
N ASN A 67 29.31 14.21 13.39
CA ASN A 67 28.64 13.05 13.96
C ASN A 67 27.21 12.86 13.39
N ASP A 68 26.90 13.47 12.25
CA ASP A 68 25.60 13.39 11.60
C ASP A 68 25.72 12.65 10.25
N PRO A 69 25.48 11.32 10.25
CA PRO A 69 25.61 10.48 9.06
C PRO A 69 24.82 11.01 7.86
N GLU A 70 23.58 11.44 8.08
CA GLU A 70 22.72 11.91 6.99
C GLU A 70 23.25 13.19 6.34
N VAL A 71 23.82 14.12 7.11
CA VAL A 71 24.40 15.34 6.55
C VAL A 71 25.70 15.03 5.80
N ILE A 72 26.53 14.12 6.30
CA ILE A 72 27.75 13.68 5.62
C ILE A 72 27.40 12.99 4.28
N ILE A 73 26.42 12.08 4.30
CA ILE A 73 25.97 11.38 3.09
C ILE A 73 25.26 12.34 2.13
N ALA A 74 24.46 13.29 2.62
CA ALA A 74 23.89 14.32 1.76
C ALA A 74 24.98 15.20 1.12
N ALA A 75 26.06 15.54 1.84
CA ALA A 75 27.19 16.26 1.28
C ALA A 75 27.95 15.43 0.23
N LEU A 76 28.10 14.11 0.43
CA LEU A 76 28.65 13.22 -0.59
C LEU A 76 27.77 13.14 -1.85
N LEU A 77 26.46 13.02 -1.66
CA LEU A 77 25.48 12.75 -2.72
C LEU A 77 24.81 14.01 -3.29
N HIS A 78 25.25 15.22 -2.89
CA HIS A 78 24.58 16.46 -3.27
C HIS A 78 24.44 16.65 -4.80
N ASP A 79 25.41 16.10 -5.55
CA ASP A 79 25.46 16.15 -7.02
C ASP A 79 25.10 14.80 -7.68
N VAL A 80 24.51 13.84 -6.95
CA VAL A 80 24.20 12.48 -7.44
C VAL A 80 23.39 12.49 -8.75
N GLY A 81 22.56 13.50 -8.97
CA GLY A 81 21.82 13.70 -10.22
C GLY A 81 22.70 13.89 -11.46
N GLY A 82 23.99 14.21 -11.31
CA GLY A 82 24.99 14.22 -12.38
C GLY A 82 25.54 12.83 -12.73
N PHE A 83 25.53 11.90 -11.77
CA PHE A 83 26.16 10.57 -11.88
C PHE A 83 25.20 9.47 -12.34
N ILE A 84 23.90 9.63 -12.13
CA ILE A 84 22.96 8.56 -12.49
C ILE A 84 22.72 8.47 -14.01
N PRO A 85 22.50 7.28 -14.59
CA PRO A 85 22.34 7.12 -16.04
C PRO A 85 21.22 7.97 -16.64
N ALA A 86 20.14 8.20 -15.89
CA ALA A 86 19.02 9.06 -16.28
C ALA A 86 19.44 10.50 -16.62
N ALA A 87 20.53 10.99 -16.00
CA ALA A 87 21.08 12.30 -16.27
C ALA A 87 21.46 12.49 -17.75
N SER A 88 21.90 11.42 -18.42
CA SER A 88 22.34 11.46 -19.83
C SER A 88 21.24 11.88 -20.81
N LYS A 89 19.96 11.70 -20.43
CA LYS A 89 18.79 12.05 -21.24
C LYS A 89 18.30 13.48 -21.04
N MET A 90 18.94 14.26 -20.14
CA MET A 90 18.52 15.62 -19.82
C MET A 90 19.14 16.68 -20.73
N GLY A 91 18.43 17.80 -20.85
CA GLY A 91 18.89 19.00 -21.55
C GLY A 91 20.15 19.57 -20.90
N LYS A 92 21.21 19.71 -21.72
CA LYS A 92 22.42 20.43 -21.35
C LYS A 92 22.12 21.93 -21.34
N MET A 93 22.55 22.64 -20.30
CA MET A 93 22.46 24.10 -20.24
C MET A 93 23.72 24.71 -20.85
N TYR A 94 23.52 25.72 -21.68
CA TYR A 94 24.58 26.50 -22.29
C TYR A 94 24.34 27.98 -22.05
N THR A 95 25.41 28.74 -21.86
CA THR A 95 25.35 30.20 -21.92
C THR A 95 25.09 30.69 -23.37
N PRO A 96 24.66 31.95 -23.57
CA PRO A 96 24.46 32.52 -24.92
C PRO A 96 25.71 32.50 -25.81
N ASP A 97 26.90 32.47 -25.22
CA ASP A 97 28.21 32.32 -25.87
C ASP A 97 28.65 30.84 -26.05
N GLY A 98 27.79 29.88 -25.73
CA GLY A 98 27.97 28.46 -26.02
C GLY A 98 28.76 27.65 -24.99
N GLN A 99 29.07 28.20 -23.81
CA GLN A 99 29.74 27.46 -22.74
C GLN A 99 28.75 26.57 -21.97
N TYR A 100 29.14 25.32 -21.73
CA TYR A 100 28.34 24.37 -20.96
C TYR A 100 28.36 24.74 -19.47
N ILE A 101 27.18 24.86 -18.86
CA ILE A 101 26.99 25.30 -17.46
C ILE A 101 26.24 24.27 -16.61
N GLY A 102 26.28 23.01 -17.02
CA GLY A 102 25.67 21.88 -16.30
C GLY A 102 24.35 21.39 -16.92
N ARG A 103 23.67 20.48 -16.23
CA ARG A 103 22.35 19.98 -16.62
C ARG A 103 21.27 20.62 -15.78
N GLN A 104 20.16 20.96 -16.43
CA GLN A 104 19.02 21.54 -15.74
C GLN A 104 18.46 20.52 -14.74
N SER A 105 18.22 20.96 -13.50
CA SER A 105 17.47 20.19 -12.49
C SER A 105 18.12 18.88 -12.01
N HIS A 106 19.46 18.81 -11.99
CA HIS A 106 20.15 17.64 -11.44
C HIS A 106 19.91 17.48 -9.94
N GLU A 107 19.72 18.57 -9.20
CA GLU A 107 19.35 18.58 -7.78
C GLU A 107 17.97 17.94 -7.56
N ILE A 108 17.00 18.24 -8.44
CA ILE A 108 15.64 17.67 -8.40
C ILE A 108 15.69 16.19 -8.78
N LEU A 109 16.48 15.84 -9.79
CA LEU A 109 16.67 14.46 -10.22
C LEU A 109 17.35 13.62 -9.14
N GLY A 110 18.39 14.17 -8.52
CA GLY A 110 19.14 13.52 -7.44
C GLY A 110 18.26 13.28 -6.23
N GLU A 111 17.54 14.31 -5.79
CA GLU A 111 16.53 14.19 -4.74
C GLU A 111 15.47 13.11 -5.06
N ALA A 112 14.88 13.15 -6.26
CA ALA A 112 13.87 12.18 -6.68
C ALA A 112 14.41 10.76 -6.72
N TYR A 113 15.63 10.58 -7.23
CA TYR A 113 16.30 9.28 -7.29
C TYR A 113 16.63 8.73 -5.90
N LEU A 114 17.18 9.55 -5.00
CA LEU A 114 17.47 9.12 -3.62
C LEU A 114 16.20 8.72 -2.87
N ARG A 115 15.10 9.48 -3.08
CA ARG A 115 13.79 9.14 -2.53
C ARG A 115 13.27 7.82 -3.09
N GLN A 116 13.46 7.58 -4.39
CA GLN A 116 13.05 6.34 -5.05
C GLN A 116 13.81 5.11 -4.53
N ILE A 117 15.12 5.22 -4.28
CA ILE A 117 15.90 4.09 -3.73
C ILE A 117 15.78 3.98 -2.20
N GLY A 118 15.03 4.88 -1.57
CA GLY A 118 14.57 4.75 -0.18
C GLY A 118 15.41 5.46 0.87
N PHE A 119 16.24 6.44 0.52
CA PHE A 119 16.89 7.29 1.54
C PHE A 119 15.86 8.14 2.30
N SER A 120 16.23 8.59 3.50
CA SER A 120 15.35 9.44 4.32
C SER A 120 15.01 10.76 3.63
N GLU A 121 13.85 11.31 3.97
CA GLU A 121 13.40 12.61 3.46
C GLU A 121 14.41 13.73 3.78
N ARG A 122 15.12 13.60 4.91
CA ARG A 122 16.17 14.53 5.31
C ARG A 122 17.35 14.50 4.34
N VAL A 123 17.90 13.32 4.03
CA VAL A 123 18.98 13.19 3.03
C VAL A 123 18.51 13.73 1.67
N CYS A 124 17.31 13.34 1.23
CA CYS A 124 16.77 13.75 -0.06
C CYS A 124 16.65 15.28 -0.17
N GLN A 125 16.06 15.93 0.83
CA GLN A 125 15.90 17.38 0.82
C GLN A 125 17.22 18.15 0.98
N LEU A 126 18.20 17.62 1.71
CA LEU A 126 19.53 18.23 1.79
C LEU A 126 20.22 18.24 0.42
N VAL A 127 20.11 17.14 -0.33
CA VAL A 127 20.63 17.01 -1.70
C VAL A 127 19.88 17.95 -2.66
N GLY A 128 18.55 17.96 -2.63
CA GLY A 128 17.73 18.80 -3.53
C GLY A 128 17.79 20.30 -3.26
N ALA A 129 18.23 20.72 -2.07
CA ALA A 129 18.21 22.12 -1.66
C ALA A 129 19.33 22.98 -2.26
N HIS A 130 20.28 22.40 -3.00
CA HIS A 130 21.51 23.06 -3.43
C HIS A 130 21.27 24.41 -4.15
N VAL A 131 20.25 24.51 -5.01
CA VAL A 131 19.88 25.77 -5.69
C VAL A 131 19.19 26.76 -4.75
N ILE A 132 18.23 26.29 -3.95
CA ILE A 132 17.48 27.12 -3.01
C ILE A 132 18.40 27.72 -1.94
N ALA A 133 19.32 26.92 -1.39
CA ALA A 133 20.32 27.35 -0.41
C ALA A 133 21.23 28.46 -0.99
N LYS A 134 21.67 28.33 -2.25
CA LYS A 134 22.48 29.37 -2.92
C LYS A 134 21.72 30.69 -3.01
N ARG A 135 20.45 30.64 -3.42
CA ARG A 135 19.60 31.83 -3.59
C ARG A 135 19.29 32.51 -2.26
N TYR A 136 19.11 31.72 -1.19
CA TYR A 136 18.98 32.22 0.17
C TYR A 136 20.25 32.93 0.64
N LEU A 137 21.42 32.27 0.54
CA LEU A 137 22.70 32.86 1.00
C LEU A 137 23.01 34.17 0.29
N VAL A 138 22.77 34.28 -1.03
CA VAL A 138 22.96 35.53 -1.77
C VAL A 138 22.03 36.65 -1.26
N ALA A 139 20.82 36.31 -0.82
CA ALA A 139 19.87 37.29 -0.27
C ALA A 139 20.25 37.77 1.13
N THR A 140 20.79 36.87 1.97
CA THR A 140 21.00 37.12 3.40
C THR A 140 22.44 37.47 3.76
N ASP A 141 23.40 37.08 2.93
CA ASP A 141 24.83 37.30 3.13
C ASP A 141 25.42 38.02 1.90
N LYS A 142 25.65 39.32 2.08
CA LYS A 142 26.23 40.17 1.02
C LYS A 142 27.63 39.74 0.62
N THR A 143 28.41 39.18 1.55
CA THR A 143 29.79 38.74 1.28
C THR A 143 29.82 37.42 0.53
N TYR A 144 28.79 36.59 0.70
CA TYR A 144 28.68 35.30 0.02
C TYR A 144 28.57 35.45 -1.50
N HIS A 145 27.75 36.39 -1.99
CA HIS A 145 27.61 36.63 -3.44
C HIS A 145 28.96 36.94 -4.11
N ASP A 146 29.79 37.75 -3.46
CA ASP A 146 31.08 38.17 -4.01
C ASP A 146 32.09 37.02 -4.06
N GLY A 147 32.03 36.10 -3.09
CA GLY A 147 32.87 34.91 -3.00
C GLY A 147 32.47 33.74 -3.93
N LEU A 148 31.33 33.82 -4.62
CA LEU A 148 30.93 32.80 -5.59
C LEU A 148 31.88 32.76 -6.79
N SER A 149 32.17 31.55 -7.29
CA SER A 149 32.86 31.33 -8.56
C SER A 149 32.11 32.00 -9.72
N GLU A 150 32.81 32.34 -10.81
CA GLU A 150 32.16 32.92 -12.00
C GLU A 150 31.09 31.99 -12.60
N THR A 151 31.33 30.67 -12.57
CA THR A 151 30.35 29.65 -12.97
C THR A 151 29.11 29.67 -12.06
N SER A 152 29.30 29.78 -10.73
CA SER A 152 28.20 29.87 -9.76
C SER A 152 27.37 31.15 -9.92
N LYS A 153 28.01 32.29 -10.20
CA LYS A 153 27.32 33.58 -10.46
C LYS A 153 26.50 33.53 -11.74
N ARG A 154 27.01 32.88 -12.79
CA ARG A 154 26.29 32.71 -14.07
C ARG A 154 25.07 31.82 -13.91
N THR A 155 25.22 30.65 -13.29
CA THR A 155 24.10 29.70 -13.07
C THR A 155 22.98 30.29 -12.22
N LEU A 156 23.32 31.12 -11.22
CA LEU A 156 22.34 31.80 -10.35
C LEU A 156 21.32 32.63 -11.15
N ARG A 157 21.73 33.29 -12.24
CA ARG A 157 20.82 34.09 -13.08
C ARG A 157 19.77 33.22 -13.78
N PHE A 158 20.16 32.03 -14.21
CA PHE A 158 19.26 31.06 -14.84
C PHE A 158 18.36 30.32 -13.83
N GLN A 159 18.73 30.35 -12.55
CA GLN A 159 18.02 29.67 -11.46
C GLN A 159 17.07 30.60 -10.68
N GLY A 160 16.73 31.77 -11.25
CA GLY A 160 15.77 32.70 -10.65
C GLY A 160 16.35 33.72 -9.68
N GLY A 161 17.69 33.85 -9.61
CA GLY A 161 18.36 34.91 -8.86
C GLY A 161 18.22 34.82 -7.33
N SER A 162 18.58 35.89 -6.63
CA SER A 162 18.45 36.02 -5.17
C SER A 162 17.01 35.86 -4.69
N PHE A 163 16.82 35.35 -3.47
CA PHE A 163 15.49 35.32 -2.84
C PHE A 163 14.92 36.72 -2.58
N THR A 164 13.59 36.83 -2.65
CA THR A 164 12.83 37.97 -2.13
C THR A 164 12.71 37.88 -0.60
N PRO A 165 12.37 38.99 0.10
CA PRO A 165 12.14 38.96 1.55
C PRO A 165 11.11 37.91 1.99
N GLU A 166 10.05 37.69 1.22
CA GLU A 166 9.02 36.69 1.50
C GLU A 166 9.56 35.27 1.36
N GLN A 167 10.40 35.01 0.34
CA GLN A 167 11.05 33.71 0.15
C GLN A 167 12.06 33.41 1.26
N VAL A 168 12.75 34.42 1.79
CA VAL A 168 13.62 34.28 2.96
C VAL A 168 12.81 33.87 4.18
N LEU A 169 11.69 34.54 4.46
CA LEU A 169 10.81 34.21 5.59
C LEU A 169 10.22 32.81 5.49
N GLU A 170 9.85 32.38 4.27
CA GLU A 170 9.35 31.01 4.06
C GLU A 170 10.45 29.97 4.30
N ALA A 171 11.65 30.20 3.77
CA ALA A 171 12.78 29.29 3.97
C ALA A 171 13.19 29.17 5.45
N GLN A 172 13.03 30.22 6.25
CA GLN A 172 13.31 30.20 7.70
C GLN A 172 12.38 29.28 8.50
N LYS A 173 11.27 28.80 7.92
CA LYS A 173 10.39 27.82 8.56
C LYS A 173 10.92 26.39 8.44
N ASP A 174 11.89 26.15 7.57
CA ASP A 174 12.46 24.84 7.32
C ASP A 174 13.40 24.42 8.49
N PRO A 175 13.09 23.32 9.21
CA PRO A 175 13.91 22.87 10.33
C PRO A 175 15.32 22.43 9.92
N TRP A 176 15.57 22.19 8.64
CA TRP A 176 16.86 21.74 8.11
C TRP A 176 17.60 22.84 7.35
N LEU A 177 17.14 24.09 7.40
CA LEU A 177 17.75 25.20 6.67
C LEU A 177 19.26 25.29 6.90
N GLU A 178 19.72 25.31 8.15
CA GLU A 178 21.16 25.45 8.45
C GLU A 178 22.01 24.31 7.85
N ALA A 179 21.50 23.08 7.86
CA ALA A 179 22.18 21.95 7.24
C ALA A 179 22.22 22.10 5.71
N LYS A 180 21.13 22.57 5.08
CA LYS A 180 21.08 22.90 3.63
C LYS A 180 22.10 23.99 3.28
N LEU A 181 22.23 25.02 4.11
CA LEU A 181 23.20 26.09 3.94
C LEU A 181 24.64 25.60 4.16
N ALA A 182 24.88 24.70 5.10
CA ALA A 182 26.20 24.11 5.35
C ALA A 182 26.67 23.28 4.15
N VAL A 183 25.82 22.37 3.64
CA VAL A 183 26.12 21.58 2.43
C VAL A 183 26.45 22.49 1.25
N ARG A 184 25.69 23.57 1.07
CA ARG A 184 25.93 24.58 0.02
C ARG A 184 27.30 25.27 0.16
N ARG A 185 27.71 25.62 1.38
CA ARG A 185 29.02 26.25 1.63
C ARG A 185 30.18 25.27 1.37
N TRP A 186 30.01 23.99 1.72
CA TRP A 186 31.00 22.96 1.44
C TRP A 186 31.11 22.66 -0.04
N ASP A 187 30.00 22.62 -0.78
CA ASP A 187 30.02 22.57 -2.24
C ASP A 187 30.89 23.68 -2.84
N ASP A 188 30.66 24.94 -2.44
CA ASP A 188 31.43 26.04 -3.01
C ASP A 188 32.93 25.94 -2.74
N SER A 189 33.31 25.35 -1.60
CA SER A 189 34.69 25.22 -1.13
C SER A 189 35.42 23.99 -1.71
N ALA A 190 34.68 22.99 -2.18
CA ALA A 190 35.18 21.68 -2.61
C ALA A 190 35.78 21.67 -4.03
N LYS A 191 36.75 22.55 -4.30
CA LYS A 191 37.33 22.77 -5.65
C LYS A 191 38.86 22.79 -5.67
N ASP A 192 39.49 22.24 -4.63
CA ASP A 192 40.94 22.22 -4.51
C ASP A 192 41.54 20.96 -5.18
N PRO A 193 42.27 21.09 -6.31
CA PRO A 193 42.85 19.94 -7.00
C PRO A 193 43.91 19.21 -6.18
N ASP A 194 44.52 19.87 -5.20
CA ASP A 194 45.62 19.34 -4.38
C ASP A 194 45.12 18.75 -3.04
N SER A 195 43.81 18.81 -2.80
CA SER A 195 43.19 18.33 -1.57
C SER A 195 43.25 16.81 -1.46
N VAL A 196 43.75 16.32 -0.31
CA VAL A 196 43.83 14.89 0.01
C VAL A 196 42.70 14.53 0.95
N VAL A 197 41.69 13.84 0.42
CA VAL A 197 40.48 13.43 1.14
C VAL A 197 40.28 11.91 1.10
N PRO A 198 39.50 11.34 2.03
CA PRO A 198 39.14 9.92 1.99
C PRO A 198 38.52 9.51 0.65
N GLN A 199 38.80 8.28 0.22
CA GLN A 199 38.25 7.71 -1.01
C GLN A 199 36.78 7.30 -0.81
N LEU A 200 36.05 7.13 -1.91
CA LEU A 200 34.62 6.81 -1.91
C LEU A 200 34.26 5.63 -1.01
N ASP A 201 35.01 4.54 -1.06
CA ASP A 201 34.79 3.32 -0.25
C ASP A 201 34.78 3.59 1.27
N THR A 202 35.40 4.69 1.73
CA THR A 202 35.38 5.09 3.15
C THR A 202 33.97 5.44 3.62
N TYR A 203 33.09 5.84 2.71
CA TYR A 203 31.72 6.28 3.01
C TYR A 203 30.67 5.18 2.77
N GLU A 204 31.05 4.02 2.23
CA GLU A 204 30.10 2.98 1.80
C GLU A 204 29.28 2.43 2.98
N GLU A 205 29.94 2.06 4.07
CA GLU A 205 29.25 1.56 5.26
C GLU A 205 28.37 2.64 5.91
N LEU A 206 28.80 3.91 5.89
CA LEU A 206 27.98 5.02 6.40
C LEU A 206 26.71 5.21 5.55
N ALA A 207 26.84 5.13 4.22
CA ALA A 207 25.71 5.21 3.29
C ALA A 207 24.74 4.03 3.47
N TYR A 208 25.28 2.83 3.68
CA TYR A 208 24.51 1.63 4.02
C TYR A 208 23.72 1.82 5.31
N GLN A 209 24.34 2.28 6.39
CA GLN A 209 23.64 2.50 7.67
C GLN A 209 22.54 3.57 7.53
N CYS A 210 22.81 4.70 6.88
CA CYS A 210 21.79 5.72 6.62
C CYS A 210 20.60 5.17 5.83
N LEU A 211 20.87 4.38 4.79
CA LEU A 211 19.81 3.79 3.99
C LEU A 211 19.03 2.73 4.78
N LEU A 212 19.73 1.87 5.52
CA LEU A 212 19.11 0.83 6.33
C LEU A 212 18.20 1.40 7.41
N GLU A 213 18.66 2.40 8.16
CA GLU A 213 17.88 3.08 9.19
C GLU A 213 16.57 3.65 8.62
N SER A 214 16.64 4.29 7.45
CA SER A 214 15.47 4.84 6.76
C SER A 214 14.49 3.78 6.24
N ARG A 215 14.94 2.53 6.10
CA ARG A 215 14.13 1.39 5.66
C ARG A 215 13.42 0.67 6.79
N THR A 216 13.83 0.84 8.06
CA THR A 216 13.24 0.12 9.22
C THR A 216 11.78 0.45 9.52
N GLN A 217 11.25 1.53 8.96
CA GLN A 217 9.89 2.01 9.16
C GLN A 217 9.44 2.88 7.99
N PHE A 218 8.13 3.03 7.83
CA PHE A 218 7.56 3.95 6.86
C PHE A 218 6.21 4.50 7.32
N THR A 219 5.78 5.60 6.71
CA THR A 219 4.46 6.17 6.95
C THR A 219 3.63 6.05 5.68
N LEU A 220 2.45 5.45 5.80
CA LEU A 220 1.46 5.36 4.72
C LEU A 220 0.09 5.76 5.27
N HIS A 221 -0.63 6.60 4.54
CA HIS A 221 -1.97 7.08 4.90
C HIS A 221 -2.08 7.57 6.35
N SER A 222 -1.10 8.37 6.79
CA SER A 222 -1.00 8.95 8.15
C SER A 222 -0.75 7.95 9.28
N LYS A 223 -0.48 6.67 8.98
CA LYS A 223 -0.06 5.68 9.96
C LYS A 223 1.38 5.26 9.73
N LYS A 224 2.12 5.11 10.83
CA LYS A 224 3.50 4.65 10.85
C LYS A 224 3.55 3.14 11.05
N TYR A 225 4.36 2.44 10.25
CA TYR A 225 4.55 1.00 10.28
C TYR A 225 6.02 0.69 10.48
N ARG A 226 6.32 -0.28 11.34
CA ARG A 226 7.62 -0.95 11.41
C ARG A 226 7.74 -1.97 10.29
N MET A 227 8.96 -2.24 9.84
CA MET A 227 9.20 -3.37 8.96
C MET A 227 9.09 -4.69 9.70
N PRO A 228 8.65 -5.77 9.02
CA PRO A 228 8.77 -7.10 9.58
C PRO A 228 10.25 -7.44 9.80
N THR A 229 10.55 -8.01 10.95
CA THR A 229 11.90 -8.48 11.31
C THR A 229 12.02 -10.01 11.20
N GLN A 230 10.90 -10.69 10.97
CA GLN A 230 10.78 -12.14 10.83
C GLN A 230 9.67 -12.49 9.83
N PRO A 231 9.66 -13.72 9.28
CA PRO A 231 8.62 -14.14 8.36
C PRO A 231 7.21 -13.92 8.93
N THR A 232 6.39 -13.17 8.20
CA THR A 232 5.06 -12.73 8.63
C THR A 232 4.03 -13.09 7.58
N VAL A 233 2.89 -13.64 8.01
CA VAL A 233 1.78 -14.01 7.14
C VAL A 233 0.54 -13.25 7.56
N VAL A 234 -0.19 -12.66 6.61
CA VAL A 234 -1.53 -12.11 6.80
C VAL A 234 -2.51 -12.86 5.92
N ILE A 235 -3.61 -13.33 6.51
CA ILE A 235 -4.62 -14.14 5.83
C ILE A 235 -5.97 -13.42 5.93
N CYS A 236 -6.58 -13.15 4.79
CA CYS A 236 -7.97 -12.73 4.67
C CYS A 236 -8.83 -13.96 4.37
N VAL A 237 -9.59 -14.41 5.36
CA VAL A 237 -10.63 -15.42 5.16
C VAL A 237 -11.87 -14.66 4.66
N ASP A 238 -12.18 -14.82 3.39
CA ASP A 238 -13.29 -14.11 2.74
C ASP A 238 -14.65 -14.59 3.31
N GLY A 239 -15.55 -13.66 3.61
CA GLY A 239 -16.85 -13.97 4.24
C GLY A 239 -16.76 -14.52 5.68
N PHE A 240 -15.68 -14.20 6.42
CA PHE A 240 -15.40 -14.74 7.76
C PHE A 240 -16.26 -14.11 8.86
N ASP A 241 -17.53 -14.51 8.86
CA ASP A 241 -18.45 -14.20 9.94
C ASP A 241 -17.94 -14.79 11.28
N PRO A 242 -17.97 -14.03 12.40
CA PRO A 242 -17.54 -14.51 13.71
C PRO A 242 -18.19 -15.84 14.13
N GLU A 243 -19.42 -16.13 13.68
CA GLU A 243 -20.11 -17.38 14.01
C GLU A 243 -19.39 -18.63 13.50
N TYR A 244 -18.68 -18.58 12.35
CA TYR A 244 -17.88 -19.72 11.87
C TYR A 244 -16.74 -20.06 12.83
N LEU A 245 -16.09 -19.03 13.38
CA LEU A 245 -15.01 -19.18 14.34
C LEU A 245 -15.54 -19.71 15.67
N GLU A 246 -16.62 -19.12 16.19
CA GLU A 246 -17.22 -19.51 17.46
C GLU A 246 -17.75 -20.96 17.43
N SER A 247 -18.54 -21.29 16.41
CA SER A 247 -19.08 -22.64 16.20
C SER A 247 -17.96 -23.67 16.06
N GLY A 248 -16.96 -23.40 15.22
CA GLY A 248 -15.86 -24.34 14.99
C GLY A 248 -14.98 -24.57 16.24
N ILE A 249 -14.77 -23.55 17.07
CA ILE A 249 -14.05 -23.71 18.35
C ILE A 249 -14.88 -24.52 19.34
N GLN A 250 -16.18 -24.24 19.44
CA GLN A 250 -17.09 -24.96 20.34
C GLN A 250 -17.18 -26.45 19.97
N SER A 251 -17.23 -26.76 18.68
CA SER A 251 -17.24 -28.12 18.14
C SER A 251 -15.87 -28.80 18.15
N GLY A 252 -14.81 -28.09 18.53
CA GLY A 252 -13.46 -28.63 18.67
C GLY A 252 -12.72 -28.90 17.35
N ILE A 253 -13.20 -28.34 16.23
CA ILE A 253 -12.62 -28.55 14.89
C ILE A 253 -11.56 -27.51 14.52
N LEU A 254 -11.43 -26.42 15.29
CA LEU A 254 -10.48 -25.33 15.06
C LEU A 254 -9.42 -25.18 16.18
N PRO A 255 -8.57 -26.20 16.43
CA PRO A 255 -7.59 -26.16 17.51
C PRO A 255 -6.51 -25.08 17.34
N THR A 256 -6.09 -24.77 16.11
CA THR A 256 -5.05 -23.76 15.85
C THR A 256 -5.58 -22.34 16.07
N PHE A 257 -6.78 -22.04 15.56
CA PHE A 257 -7.48 -20.78 15.85
C PHE A 257 -7.68 -20.60 17.36
N LYS A 258 -8.14 -21.64 18.05
CA LYS A 258 -8.28 -21.62 19.51
C LYS A 258 -6.96 -21.26 20.20
N GLN A 259 -5.85 -21.87 19.78
CA GLN A 259 -4.53 -21.55 20.31
C GLN A 259 -4.14 -20.09 20.08
N PHE A 260 -4.40 -19.53 18.89
CA PHE A 260 -4.09 -18.12 18.60
C PHE A 260 -4.91 -17.16 19.45
N ILE A 261 -6.18 -17.47 19.72
CA ILE A 261 -7.03 -16.66 20.61
C ILE A 261 -6.52 -16.73 22.06
N GLU A 262 -6.12 -17.90 22.53
CA GLU A 262 -5.69 -18.11 23.92
C GLU A 262 -4.29 -17.56 24.20
N LYS A 263 -3.35 -17.69 23.25
CA LYS A 263 -1.94 -17.34 23.44
C LYS A 263 -1.51 -16.06 22.72
N GLY A 264 -2.27 -15.64 21.72
CA GLY A 264 -2.01 -14.46 20.92
C GLY A 264 -2.92 -13.28 21.30
N PHE A 265 -3.54 -12.67 20.30
CA PHE A 265 -4.56 -11.64 20.49
C PHE A 265 -5.72 -11.83 19.54
N HIS A 266 -6.93 -11.56 20.01
CA HIS A 266 -8.17 -11.62 19.24
C HIS A 266 -9.11 -10.50 19.66
N ALA A 267 -9.78 -9.89 18.68
CA ALA A 267 -10.90 -8.99 18.87
C ALA A 267 -11.88 -9.10 17.69
N THR A 268 -13.14 -8.75 17.91
CA THR A 268 -14.09 -8.50 16.83
C THR A 268 -13.87 -7.07 16.31
N ALA A 269 -13.52 -6.97 15.03
CA ALA A 269 -13.31 -5.72 14.33
C ALA A 269 -14.49 -5.40 13.40
N LYS A 270 -14.43 -4.23 12.75
CA LYS A 270 -15.39 -3.83 11.70
C LYS A 270 -14.72 -3.73 10.34
N SER A 271 -15.32 -4.34 9.32
CA SER A 271 -14.96 -4.12 7.93
C SER A 271 -15.15 -2.66 7.48
N CYS A 272 -14.64 -2.31 6.31
CA CYS A 272 -15.10 -1.17 5.53
C CYS A 272 -16.54 -1.38 5.04
N MET A 273 -17.16 -0.26 4.70
CA MET A 273 -18.37 -0.24 3.90
C MET A 273 -18.05 0.14 2.45
N PRO A 274 -18.81 -0.39 1.48
CA PRO A 274 -19.68 -1.54 1.65
C PRO A 274 -18.88 -2.78 2.05
N SER A 275 -19.49 -3.70 2.78
CA SER A 275 -18.85 -4.95 3.23
C SER A 275 -18.75 -5.94 2.05
N PHE A 276 -18.04 -5.54 0.99
CA PHE A 276 -17.72 -6.32 -0.20
C PHE A 276 -16.23 -6.65 -0.24
N THR A 277 -15.91 -7.75 -0.93
CA THR A 277 -14.55 -8.30 -1.12
C THR A 277 -13.55 -7.25 -1.61
N ASN A 278 -13.78 -6.61 -2.76
CA ASN A 278 -12.80 -5.69 -3.37
C ASN A 278 -12.47 -4.47 -2.48
N PRO A 279 -13.45 -3.66 -2.03
CA PRO A 279 -13.17 -2.53 -1.14
C PRO A 279 -12.36 -2.94 0.09
N ASN A 280 -12.73 -4.04 0.73
CA ASN A 280 -12.13 -4.47 1.99
C ASN A 280 -10.74 -5.07 1.82
N ASN A 281 -10.51 -5.92 0.81
CA ASN A 281 -9.16 -6.43 0.52
C ASN A 281 -8.21 -5.29 0.16
N VAL A 282 -8.69 -4.29 -0.61
CA VAL A 282 -7.88 -3.09 -0.90
C VAL A 282 -7.63 -2.29 0.36
N SER A 283 -8.65 -2.09 1.21
CA SER A 283 -8.45 -1.42 2.49
C SER A 283 -7.40 -2.13 3.35
N ILE A 284 -7.42 -3.47 3.41
CA ILE A 284 -6.46 -4.28 4.15
C ILE A 284 -5.03 -4.02 3.68
N ILE A 285 -4.78 -4.06 2.36
CA ILE A 285 -3.42 -3.84 1.83
C ILE A 285 -3.00 -2.37 1.84
N THR A 286 -3.92 -1.41 1.97
CA THR A 286 -3.58 0.03 2.07
C THR A 286 -3.58 0.56 3.50
N GLY A 287 -4.14 -0.18 4.46
CA GLY A 287 -4.36 0.28 5.83
C GLY A 287 -5.33 1.45 5.95
N ALA A 288 -6.22 1.64 4.98
CA ALA A 288 -7.02 2.86 4.81
C ALA A 288 -8.41 2.53 4.23
N PRO A 289 -9.43 3.38 4.44
CA PRO A 289 -10.78 3.17 3.91
C PRO A 289 -10.92 3.57 2.42
N PRO A 290 -12.03 3.21 1.75
CA PRO A 290 -12.28 3.54 0.34
C PRO A 290 -12.23 5.02 0.01
N SER A 291 -12.56 5.92 0.94
CA SER A 291 -12.40 7.36 0.75
C SER A 291 -10.96 7.78 0.42
N ILE A 292 -9.96 6.99 0.83
CA ILE A 292 -8.54 7.21 0.55
C ILE A 292 -8.11 6.48 -0.71
N HIS A 293 -8.29 5.15 -0.78
CA HIS A 293 -7.76 4.33 -1.87
C HIS A 293 -8.65 4.28 -3.13
N GLY A 294 -9.89 4.76 -3.04
CA GLY A 294 -10.83 4.90 -4.17
C GLY A 294 -11.61 3.64 -4.57
N ILE A 295 -11.18 2.44 -4.17
CA ILE A 295 -11.87 1.20 -4.55
C ILE A 295 -13.11 0.97 -3.67
N ALA A 296 -14.28 1.16 -4.26
CA ALA A 296 -15.56 1.34 -3.57
C ALA A 296 -16.66 0.34 -3.99
N GLY A 297 -16.30 -0.66 -4.79
CA GLY A 297 -17.18 -1.69 -5.33
C GLY A 297 -16.50 -2.42 -6.49
N ASN A 298 -17.28 -3.17 -7.27
CA ASN A 298 -16.84 -3.78 -8.53
C ASN A 298 -16.99 -2.87 -9.75
N PHE A 299 -17.93 -1.93 -9.69
CA PHE A 299 -18.15 -0.89 -10.70
C PHE A 299 -18.89 0.29 -10.09
N PHE A 300 -18.92 1.41 -10.81
CA PHE A 300 -19.66 2.62 -10.44
C PHE A 300 -20.19 3.31 -11.69
N LEU A 301 -21.19 4.18 -11.53
CA LEU A 301 -21.64 5.05 -12.62
C LEU A 301 -20.76 6.31 -12.64
N ASP A 302 -20.06 6.53 -13.73
CA ASP A 302 -19.35 7.78 -13.97
C ASP A 302 -20.37 8.85 -14.40
N ARG A 303 -20.49 9.90 -13.59
CA ARG A 303 -21.46 10.99 -13.84
C ARG A 303 -21.10 11.84 -15.04
N GLU A 304 -19.81 11.94 -15.39
CA GLU A 304 -19.37 12.77 -16.51
C GLU A 304 -19.71 12.12 -17.85
N SER A 305 -19.47 10.82 -17.98
CA SER A 305 -19.76 10.06 -19.21
C SER A 305 -21.17 9.45 -19.24
N GLY A 306 -21.78 9.22 -18.07
CA GLY A 306 -23.01 8.44 -17.94
C GLY A 306 -22.81 6.92 -18.06
N GLU A 307 -21.56 6.45 -18.17
CA GLU A 307 -21.23 5.04 -18.37
C GLU A 307 -20.91 4.31 -17.06
N GLU A 308 -21.18 3.01 -17.04
CA GLU A 308 -20.78 2.13 -15.93
C GLU A 308 -19.30 1.76 -16.09
N ARG A 309 -18.46 2.23 -15.17
CA ARG A 309 -17.03 1.95 -15.17
C ARG A 309 -16.68 0.79 -14.25
N MET A 310 -16.09 -0.24 -14.84
CA MET A 310 -15.60 -1.43 -14.14
C MET A 310 -14.27 -1.15 -13.42
N ILE A 311 -14.09 -1.79 -12.27
CA ILE A 311 -12.80 -1.86 -11.58
C ILE A 311 -12.19 -3.23 -11.88
N THR A 312 -11.28 -3.31 -12.84
CA THR A 312 -10.69 -4.59 -13.32
C THR A 312 -9.25 -4.82 -12.90
N ASP A 313 -8.59 -3.77 -12.44
CA ASP A 313 -7.17 -3.70 -12.11
C ASP A 313 -6.91 -2.48 -11.21
N ASP A 314 -5.64 -2.18 -10.98
CA ASP A 314 -5.15 -1.13 -10.09
C ASP A 314 -5.21 0.30 -10.68
N SER A 315 -5.63 0.48 -11.93
CA SER A 315 -5.66 1.80 -12.60
C SER A 315 -6.49 2.87 -11.87
N LEU A 316 -7.47 2.43 -11.07
CA LEU A 316 -8.38 3.28 -10.31
C LEU A 316 -8.03 3.38 -8.82
N LEU A 317 -6.96 2.71 -8.38
CA LEU A 317 -6.41 2.80 -7.05
C LEU A 317 -5.76 4.18 -6.84
N ARG A 318 -5.92 4.75 -5.65
CA ARG A 318 -5.30 6.01 -5.24
C ARG A 318 -4.30 5.73 -4.11
N GLY A 319 -3.10 6.28 -4.24
CA GLY A 319 -2.04 6.09 -3.25
C GLY A 319 -1.29 4.76 -3.46
N SER A 320 -0.58 4.34 -2.43
CA SER A 320 0.30 3.16 -2.43
C SER A 320 -0.25 2.06 -1.52
N THR A 321 0.31 0.86 -1.59
CA THR A 321 -0.03 -0.26 -0.70
C THR A 321 1.08 -0.52 0.33
N LEU A 322 0.72 -1.09 1.48
CA LEU A 322 1.66 -1.58 2.48
C LEU A 322 2.61 -2.64 1.90
N LEU A 323 2.09 -3.47 0.98
CA LEU A 323 2.87 -4.47 0.25
C LEU A 323 3.95 -3.81 -0.62
N GLU A 324 3.59 -2.80 -1.41
CA GLU A 324 4.54 -2.02 -2.21
C GLU A 324 5.59 -1.35 -1.32
N GLN A 325 5.18 -0.71 -0.21
CA GLN A 325 6.09 -0.04 0.70
C GLN A 325 7.12 -1.00 1.33
N MET A 326 6.71 -2.23 1.65
CA MET A 326 7.64 -3.26 2.15
C MET A 326 8.56 -3.78 1.03
N PHE A 327 8.01 -4.02 -0.16
CA PHE A 327 8.75 -4.52 -1.32
C PHE A 327 9.86 -3.54 -1.74
N GLN A 328 9.56 -2.24 -1.83
CA GLN A 328 10.52 -1.19 -2.15
C GLN A 328 11.68 -1.07 -1.14
N ARG A 329 11.51 -1.63 0.07
CA ARG A 329 12.51 -1.64 1.13
C ARG A 329 13.26 -2.97 1.24
N GLY A 330 13.05 -3.88 0.29
CA GLY A 330 13.80 -5.14 0.18
C GLY A 330 13.16 -6.35 0.84
N VAL A 331 11.96 -6.22 1.40
CA VAL A 331 11.22 -7.40 1.88
C VAL A 331 10.80 -8.24 0.67
N ARG A 332 11.03 -9.56 0.73
CA ARG A 332 10.49 -10.47 -0.28
C ARG A 332 9.00 -10.63 0.00
N VAL A 333 8.21 -9.84 -0.70
CA VAL A 333 6.75 -9.86 -0.59
C VAL A 333 6.20 -10.90 -1.55
N ALA A 334 5.23 -11.69 -1.09
CA ALA A 334 4.38 -12.50 -1.94
C ALA A 334 2.90 -12.26 -1.63
N ALA A 335 2.06 -12.27 -2.67
CA ALA A 335 0.61 -12.16 -2.54
C ALA A 335 -0.08 -13.24 -3.38
N VAL A 336 -0.93 -14.05 -2.76
CA VAL A 336 -1.67 -15.11 -3.44
C VAL A 336 -3.15 -14.94 -3.16
N THR A 337 -3.94 -14.92 -4.23
CA THR A 337 -5.40 -14.73 -4.16
C THR A 337 -6.15 -15.94 -4.68
N ALA A 338 -7.39 -16.13 -4.26
CA ALA A 338 -8.27 -17.12 -4.89
C ALA A 338 -8.66 -16.68 -6.31
N LYS A 339 -9.07 -15.41 -6.50
CA LYS A 339 -9.61 -14.84 -7.74
C LYS A 339 -8.66 -13.87 -8.44
N ASP A 340 -8.56 -13.97 -9.77
CA ASP A 340 -7.58 -13.19 -10.55
C ASP A 340 -7.90 -11.69 -10.65
N LYS A 341 -9.18 -11.33 -10.62
CA LYS A 341 -9.60 -9.93 -10.64
C LYS A 341 -9.01 -9.16 -9.45
N LEU A 342 -9.06 -9.74 -8.26
CA LEU A 342 -8.49 -9.15 -7.06
C LEU A 342 -6.96 -9.08 -7.14
N ARG A 343 -6.31 -10.14 -7.64
CA ARG A 343 -4.86 -10.17 -7.87
C ARG A 343 -4.36 -8.99 -8.69
N LYS A 344 -5.06 -8.61 -9.76
CA LYS A 344 -4.67 -7.46 -10.60
C LYS A 344 -4.65 -6.14 -9.84
N ILE A 345 -5.53 -5.95 -8.86
CA ILE A 345 -5.53 -4.77 -8.00
C ILE A 345 -4.38 -4.85 -6.98
N LEU A 346 -4.16 -6.02 -6.38
CA LEU A 346 -3.09 -6.26 -5.41
C LEU A 346 -1.68 -6.14 -6.01
N ALA A 347 -1.53 -6.33 -7.32
CA ALA A 347 -0.26 -6.22 -8.03
C ALA A 347 0.29 -4.78 -8.08
N HIS A 348 -0.48 -3.78 -7.61
CA HIS A 348 -0.05 -2.39 -7.56
C HIS A 348 1.29 -2.22 -6.83
N GLY A 349 2.30 -1.74 -7.56
CA GLY A 349 3.65 -1.52 -7.02
C GLY A 349 4.45 -2.80 -6.75
N LEU A 350 3.98 -3.97 -7.19
CA LEU A 350 4.61 -5.28 -6.95
C LEU A 350 5.30 -5.88 -8.18
N GLN A 351 5.70 -5.05 -9.15
CA GLN A 351 6.45 -5.52 -10.32
C GLN A 351 7.76 -6.19 -9.87
N GLY A 352 7.91 -7.50 -10.15
CA GLY A 352 9.06 -8.30 -9.74
C GLY A 352 8.90 -9.06 -8.41
N ALA A 353 7.81 -8.83 -7.68
CA ALA A 353 7.41 -9.67 -6.54
C ALA A 353 6.59 -10.88 -7.01
N ILE A 354 6.35 -11.85 -6.11
CA ILE A 354 5.48 -12.99 -6.42
C ILE A 354 4.03 -12.57 -6.19
N CYS A 355 3.23 -12.47 -7.26
CA CYS A 355 1.82 -12.11 -7.18
C CYS A 355 0.97 -12.90 -8.19
N PHE A 356 0.15 -13.82 -7.72
CA PHE A 356 -0.70 -14.64 -8.60
C PHE A 356 -2.03 -15.06 -7.96
N SER A 357 -2.90 -15.65 -8.78
CA SER A 357 -4.19 -16.18 -8.34
C SER A 357 -4.26 -17.69 -8.55
N ALA A 358 -4.95 -18.39 -7.66
CA ALA A 358 -5.24 -19.81 -7.85
C ALA A 358 -6.08 -20.02 -9.13
N GLU A 359 -7.06 -19.15 -9.40
CA GLU A 359 -7.89 -19.20 -10.62
C GLU A 359 -7.09 -19.24 -11.92
N ARG A 360 -5.94 -18.56 -11.96
CA ARG A 360 -5.08 -18.43 -13.15
C ARG A 360 -3.68 -18.98 -12.92
N ALA A 361 -3.54 -19.97 -12.05
CA ALA A 361 -2.25 -20.58 -11.73
C ALA A 361 -1.53 -21.14 -12.98
N ALA A 362 -2.28 -21.78 -13.88
CA ALA A 362 -1.74 -22.32 -15.14
C ALA A 362 -1.20 -21.25 -16.10
N ASP A 363 -1.70 -20.01 -16.00
CA ASP A 363 -1.37 -18.90 -16.90
C ASP A 363 -0.21 -18.03 -16.35
N CYS A 364 0.39 -18.40 -15.22
CA CYS A 364 1.39 -17.57 -14.54
C CYS A 364 2.73 -17.51 -15.28
N THR A 365 3.31 -16.32 -15.34
CA THR A 365 4.63 -16.08 -15.97
C THR A 365 5.56 -15.33 -15.03
N LEU A 366 6.88 -15.50 -15.20
CA LEU A 366 7.87 -14.77 -14.41
C LEU A 366 7.73 -13.24 -14.55
N GLU A 367 7.43 -12.75 -15.76
CA GLU A 367 7.33 -11.32 -16.05
C GLU A 367 6.14 -10.66 -15.33
N VAL A 368 4.98 -11.32 -15.33
CA VAL A 368 3.74 -10.75 -14.77
C VAL A 368 3.57 -11.11 -13.30
N ASN A 369 3.98 -12.31 -12.90
CA ASN A 369 3.63 -12.89 -11.61
C ASN A 369 4.83 -13.14 -10.69
N GLY A 370 6.07 -12.96 -11.16
CA GLY A 370 7.27 -13.33 -10.42
C GLY A 370 7.48 -14.83 -10.26
N ILE A 371 6.60 -15.66 -10.83
CA ILE A 371 6.62 -17.12 -10.78
C ILE A 371 5.95 -17.70 -12.04
N ALA A 372 6.42 -18.85 -12.52
CA ALA A 372 5.84 -19.57 -13.64
C ALA A 372 5.53 -21.02 -13.26
N ASP A 373 4.75 -21.70 -14.10
CA ASP A 373 4.42 -23.14 -13.97
C ASP A 373 3.85 -23.50 -12.59
N VAL A 374 2.98 -22.66 -12.03
CA VAL A 374 2.53 -22.74 -10.63
C VAL A 374 1.90 -24.10 -10.29
N GLU A 375 1.09 -24.68 -11.18
CA GLU A 375 0.47 -25.99 -10.94
C GLU A 375 1.52 -27.11 -10.83
N GLN A 376 2.53 -27.09 -11.71
CA GLN A 376 3.64 -28.05 -11.66
C GLN A 376 4.51 -27.81 -10.42
N TRP A 377 4.80 -26.55 -10.11
CA TRP A 377 5.56 -26.15 -8.94
C TRP A 377 4.87 -26.61 -7.66
N LEU A 378 3.57 -26.36 -7.52
CA LEU A 378 2.77 -26.78 -6.36
C LEU A 378 2.51 -28.29 -6.34
N GLY A 379 2.52 -28.94 -7.51
CA GLY A 379 2.30 -30.37 -7.67
C GLY A 379 0.82 -30.77 -7.76
N GLN A 380 -0.07 -29.81 -8.01
CA GLN A 380 -1.51 -30.02 -8.17
C GLN A 380 -2.11 -28.99 -9.15
N PRO A 381 -3.11 -29.38 -9.97
CA PRO A 381 -3.83 -28.44 -10.81
C PRO A 381 -4.67 -27.49 -9.95
N ALA A 382 -4.91 -26.27 -10.45
CA ALA A 382 -5.83 -25.36 -9.80
C ALA A 382 -7.25 -25.91 -9.86
N PRO A 383 -7.98 -25.93 -8.74
CA PRO A 383 -9.36 -26.38 -8.71
C PRO A 383 -10.30 -25.36 -9.37
N SER A 384 -11.54 -25.78 -9.62
CA SER A 384 -12.58 -24.91 -10.14
C SER A 384 -12.77 -23.67 -9.27
N GLN A 385 -13.07 -22.54 -9.90
CA GLN A 385 -13.36 -21.29 -9.22
C GLN A 385 -14.63 -21.33 -8.35
N TYR A 386 -15.45 -22.38 -8.49
CA TYR A 386 -16.66 -22.66 -7.71
C TYR A 386 -16.40 -23.84 -6.75
N SER A 387 -15.30 -23.78 -5.99
CA SER A 387 -14.91 -24.80 -5.03
C SER A 387 -14.17 -24.18 -3.85
N GLY A 388 -14.41 -24.69 -2.63
CA GLY A 388 -13.60 -24.34 -1.45
C GLY A 388 -12.13 -24.75 -1.59
N GLU A 389 -11.83 -25.75 -2.41
CA GLU A 389 -10.45 -26.18 -2.71
C GLU A 389 -9.60 -25.04 -3.31
N LEU A 390 -10.21 -24.05 -3.98
CA LEU A 390 -9.49 -22.90 -4.53
C LEU A 390 -8.82 -22.09 -3.42
N SER A 391 -9.51 -21.91 -2.29
CA SER A 391 -8.96 -21.27 -1.10
C SER A 391 -7.86 -22.13 -0.46
N LEU A 392 -8.00 -23.45 -0.47
CA LEU A 392 -6.96 -24.33 0.07
C LEU A 392 -5.69 -24.31 -0.80
N PHE A 393 -5.83 -24.20 -2.13
CA PHE A 393 -4.70 -24.02 -3.05
C PHE A 393 -3.90 -22.76 -2.71
N VAL A 394 -4.56 -21.65 -2.37
CA VAL A 394 -3.91 -20.40 -1.93
C VAL A 394 -3.05 -20.64 -0.68
N LEU A 395 -3.60 -21.35 0.31
CA LEU A 395 -2.87 -21.67 1.54
C LEU A 395 -1.70 -22.62 1.30
N ASP A 396 -1.89 -23.66 0.47
CA ASP A 396 -0.85 -24.62 0.12
C ASP A 396 0.30 -23.94 -0.66
N ALA A 397 -0.02 -23.02 -1.57
CA ALA A 397 0.97 -22.17 -2.23
C ALA A 397 1.74 -21.30 -1.23
N GLY A 398 1.03 -20.67 -0.28
CA GLY A 398 1.64 -19.90 0.79
C GLY A 398 2.63 -20.69 1.64
N ILE A 399 2.25 -21.91 2.04
CA ILE A 399 3.10 -22.85 2.76
C ILE A 399 4.38 -23.15 1.95
N LYS A 400 4.22 -23.47 0.66
CA LYS A 400 5.35 -23.81 -0.21
C LYS A 400 6.30 -22.64 -0.45
N LEU A 401 5.78 -21.41 -0.58
CA LEU A 401 6.60 -20.20 -0.68
C LEU A 401 7.48 -20.00 0.56
N LEU A 402 6.94 -20.23 1.75
CA LEU A 402 7.70 -20.13 3.00
C LEU A 402 8.74 -21.26 3.13
N GLN A 403 8.38 -22.50 2.77
CA GLN A 403 9.30 -23.64 2.78
C GLN A 403 10.51 -23.44 1.87
N GLU A 404 10.32 -22.80 0.71
CA GLU A 404 11.38 -22.48 -0.25
C GLU A 404 12.09 -21.15 0.08
N GLY A 405 11.71 -20.48 1.17
CA GLY A 405 12.27 -19.19 1.56
C GLY A 405 12.08 -18.12 0.49
N LYS A 406 10.97 -18.15 -0.26
CA LYS A 406 10.66 -17.18 -1.34
C LYS A 406 9.88 -15.96 -0.86
N SER A 407 9.50 -15.91 0.41
CA SER A 407 8.70 -14.84 0.99
C SER A 407 9.11 -14.57 2.43
N ASP A 408 9.29 -13.31 2.78
CA ASP A 408 9.41 -12.82 4.16
C ASP A 408 8.08 -12.22 4.64
N PHE A 409 7.27 -11.68 3.73
CA PHE A 409 5.93 -11.19 4.05
C PHE A 409 4.92 -11.73 3.03
N LEU A 410 3.92 -12.46 3.52
CA LEU A 410 2.96 -13.16 2.68
C LEU A 410 1.54 -12.64 2.94
N TYR A 411 0.83 -12.22 1.91
CA TYR A 411 -0.61 -11.93 1.96
C TYR A 411 -1.41 -12.99 1.21
N LEU A 412 -2.30 -13.67 1.91
CA LEU A 412 -3.17 -14.72 1.37
C LEU A 412 -4.62 -14.27 1.48
N THR A 413 -5.37 -14.30 0.39
CA THR A 413 -6.80 -13.97 0.41
C THR A 413 -7.61 -15.08 -0.26
N LEU A 414 -8.63 -15.54 0.46
CA LEU A 414 -9.43 -16.71 0.11
C LEU A 414 -10.66 -16.30 -0.72
N SER A 415 -11.63 -17.20 -0.84
CA SER A 415 -12.95 -16.91 -1.42
C SER A 415 -14.05 -17.39 -0.47
N ASP A 416 -15.11 -16.60 -0.42
CA ASP A 416 -16.36 -16.83 0.34
C ASP A 416 -17.33 -17.83 -0.33
N TYR A 417 -16.89 -18.61 -1.32
CA TYR A 417 -17.75 -19.55 -2.05
C TYR A 417 -18.50 -20.52 -1.13
N ILE A 418 -17.85 -21.02 -0.07
CA ILE A 418 -18.47 -21.93 0.90
C ILE A 418 -19.47 -21.17 1.77
N GLN A 419 -19.10 -19.97 2.21
CA GLN A 419 -19.86 -19.12 3.12
C GLN A 419 -21.16 -18.62 2.49
N HIS A 420 -21.17 -18.39 1.17
CA HIS A 420 -22.37 -18.10 0.40
C HIS A 420 -23.38 -19.26 0.33
N LYS A 421 -22.95 -20.50 0.58
CA LYS A 421 -23.78 -21.71 0.42
C LYS A 421 -24.15 -22.40 1.72
N HIS A 422 -23.27 -22.33 2.72
CA HIS A 422 -23.36 -23.13 3.94
C HIS A 422 -23.26 -22.23 5.16
N ALA A 423 -24.18 -22.38 6.10
CA ALA A 423 -24.19 -21.64 7.35
C ALA A 423 -23.13 -22.18 8.33
N PRO A 424 -22.73 -21.41 9.35
CA PRO A 424 -21.88 -21.92 10.43
C PRO A 424 -22.48 -23.19 11.07
N GLY A 425 -21.66 -24.23 11.25
CA GLY A 425 -22.09 -25.53 11.79
C GLY A 425 -22.67 -26.50 10.75
N ASP A 426 -22.88 -26.07 9.49
CA ASP A 426 -23.13 -27.02 8.40
C ASP A 426 -21.87 -27.85 8.16
N ARG A 427 -22.04 -29.12 7.80
CA ARG A 427 -20.92 -30.05 7.60
C ARG A 427 -19.89 -29.52 6.61
N GLU A 428 -20.33 -29.01 5.46
CA GLU A 428 -19.44 -28.49 4.42
C GLU A 428 -18.68 -27.23 4.87
N ALA A 429 -19.31 -26.37 5.67
CA ALA A 429 -18.65 -25.20 6.26
C ALA A 429 -17.60 -25.63 7.31
N ASP A 430 -17.97 -26.57 8.18
CA ASP A 430 -17.09 -27.10 9.22
C ASP A 430 -15.89 -27.85 8.62
N ASP A 431 -16.11 -28.70 7.61
CA ASP A 431 -15.04 -29.41 6.89
C ASP A 431 -14.07 -28.43 6.20
N PHE A 432 -14.58 -27.34 5.64
CA PHE A 432 -13.78 -26.28 5.03
C PHE A 432 -12.97 -25.50 6.08
N MET A 433 -13.60 -25.05 7.16
CA MET A 433 -12.94 -24.31 8.24
C MET A 433 -11.87 -25.16 8.95
N LYS A 434 -12.14 -26.46 9.15
CA LYS A 434 -11.15 -27.42 9.63
C LYS A 434 -9.96 -27.53 8.69
N SER A 435 -10.21 -27.60 7.37
CA SER A 435 -9.15 -27.66 6.37
C SER A 435 -8.28 -26.39 6.39
N ILE A 436 -8.87 -25.21 6.61
CA ILE A 436 -8.13 -23.97 6.84
C ILE A 436 -7.26 -24.09 8.10
N ASP A 437 -7.82 -24.53 9.24
CA ASP A 437 -7.08 -24.68 10.51
C ASP A 437 -5.85 -25.61 10.37
N GLU A 438 -5.98 -26.72 9.63
CA GLU A 438 -4.86 -27.62 9.32
C GLU A 438 -3.73 -26.94 8.54
N ARG A 439 -4.05 -26.01 7.62
CA ARG A 439 -3.02 -25.23 6.90
C ARG A 439 -2.46 -24.10 7.77
N LEU A 440 -3.27 -23.49 8.63
CA LEU A 440 -2.80 -22.51 9.61
C LEU A 440 -1.74 -23.12 10.53
N GLN A 441 -1.93 -24.37 10.96
CA GLN A 441 -0.93 -25.08 11.76
C GLN A 441 0.42 -25.18 11.02
N LYS A 442 0.40 -25.52 9.73
CA LYS A 442 1.60 -25.63 8.90
C LYS A 442 2.27 -24.26 8.69
N LEU A 443 1.49 -23.22 8.44
CA LEU A 443 1.99 -21.85 8.32
C LEU A 443 2.64 -21.39 9.63
N ALA A 444 2.04 -21.70 10.78
CA ALA A 444 2.54 -21.31 12.11
C ALA A 444 3.88 -21.95 12.46
N ALA A 445 4.18 -23.10 11.86
CA ALA A 445 5.49 -23.75 11.99
C ALA A 445 6.59 -23.07 11.15
N LEU A 446 6.21 -22.28 10.14
CA LEU A 446 7.13 -21.65 9.18
C LEU A 446 7.27 -20.14 9.40
N ALA A 447 6.22 -19.48 9.90
CA ALA A 447 6.18 -18.05 10.14
C ALA A 447 5.86 -17.76 11.62
N PRO A 448 6.76 -17.06 12.36
CA PRO A 448 6.51 -16.71 13.75
C PRO A 448 5.29 -15.82 13.98
N VAL A 449 4.93 -14.97 13.01
CA VAL A 449 3.81 -14.03 13.10
C VAL A 449 2.76 -14.36 12.04
N ILE A 450 1.54 -14.63 12.49
CA ILE A 450 0.38 -14.84 11.63
C ILE A 450 -0.72 -13.89 12.07
N GLY A 451 -1.19 -13.05 11.15
CA GLY A 451 -2.42 -12.27 11.27
C GLY A 451 -3.54 -12.90 10.46
N ILE A 452 -4.75 -12.96 11.02
CA ILE A 452 -5.96 -13.45 10.34
C ILE A 452 -7.07 -12.44 10.50
N THR A 453 -7.78 -12.15 9.42
CA THR A 453 -9.00 -11.34 9.45
C THR A 453 -9.98 -11.74 8.36
N GLY A 454 -11.12 -11.08 8.28
CA GLY A 454 -12.07 -11.16 7.17
C GLY A 454 -12.22 -9.82 6.45
N ASP A 455 -12.58 -9.87 5.18
CA ASP A 455 -13.03 -8.70 4.43
C ASP A 455 -14.46 -8.30 4.83
N HIS A 456 -15.34 -9.26 5.05
CA HIS A 456 -16.69 -9.08 5.58
C HIS A 456 -17.21 -10.35 6.26
N GLY A 457 -18.33 -10.23 6.99
CA GLY A 457 -19.12 -11.35 7.47
C GLY A 457 -20.08 -11.89 6.41
N MET A 458 -21.09 -12.66 6.84
CA MET A 458 -22.04 -13.30 5.93
C MET A 458 -23.38 -13.58 6.62
N SER A 459 -24.48 -13.09 6.05
CA SER A 459 -25.83 -13.29 6.61
C SER A 459 -26.74 -14.10 5.70
N GLN A 460 -27.69 -14.81 6.32
CA GLN A 460 -28.82 -15.41 5.61
C GLN A 460 -29.78 -14.32 5.09
N LYS A 461 -30.14 -14.40 3.81
CA LYS A 461 -30.99 -13.44 3.08
C LYS A 461 -32.28 -14.09 2.56
N SER A 462 -32.69 -15.17 3.22
CA SER A 462 -33.85 -15.96 2.89
C SER A 462 -34.71 -16.22 4.12
N ASN A 463 -36.01 -16.42 3.91
CA ASN A 463 -36.94 -16.80 4.97
C ASN A 463 -36.74 -18.27 5.41
N SER A 464 -37.56 -18.74 6.36
CA SER A 464 -37.51 -20.11 6.87
C SER A 464 -37.88 -21.20 5.86
N LEU A 465 -38.47 -20.83 4.71
CA LEU A 465 -38.76 -21.72 3.58
C LEU A 465 -37.63 -21.72 2.53
N GLY A 466 -36.55 -20.96 2.76
CA GLY A 466 -35.44 -20.80 1.84
C GLY A 466 -35.70 -19.81 0.69
N GLU A 467 -36.82 -19.09 0.71
CA GLU A 467 -37.15 -18.10 -0.32
C GLU A 467 -36.35 -16.82 -0.10
N PRO A 468 -35.69 -16.26 -1.13
CA PRO A 468 -34.87 -15.07 -1.01
C PRO A 468 -35.75 -13.84 -0.73
N ASN A 469 -35.29 -12.98 0.18
CA ASN A 469 -35.95 -11.72 0.49
C ASN A 469 -35.28 -10.57 -0.29
N VAL A 470 -35.85 -10.25 -1.45
CA VAL A 470 -35.28 -9.29 -2.40
C VAL A 470 -36.16 -8.05 -2.53
N LEU A 471 -35.59 -6.89 -2.23
CA LEU A 471 -36.17 -5.59 -2.56
C LEU A 471 -35.67 -5.13 -3.94
N PHE A 472 -36.54 -5.12 -4.95
CA PHE A 472 -36.22 -4.57 -6.27
C PHE A 472 -36.38 -3.04 -6.29
N LEU A 473 -35.43 -2.35 -5.66
CA LEU A 473 -35.53 -0.94 -5.31
C LEU A 473 -35.69 -0.03 -6.55
N GLU A 474 -35.02 -0.32 -7.66
CA GLU A 474 -35.14 0.51 -8.87
C GLU A 474 -36.57 0.49 -9.42
N GLU A 475 -37.21 -0.69 -9.43
CA GLU A 475 -38.60 -0.82 -9.85
C GLU A 475 -39.54 -0.08 -8.90
N VAL A 476 -39.37 -0.28 -7.59
CA VAL A 476 -40.20 0.38 -6.57
C VAL A 476 -40.08 1.90 -6.66
N LEU A 477 -38.88 2.45 -6.81
CA LEU A 477 -38.68 3.90 -6.96
C LEU A 477 -39.30 4.42 -8.25
N ASN A 478 -39.13 3.73 -9.37
CA ASN A 478 -39.69 4.17 -10.65
C ASN A 478 -41.24 4.11 -10.67
N ILE A 479 -41.86 3.20 -9.91
CA ILE A 479 -43.32 3.19 -9.74
C ILE A 479 -43.81 4.41 -8.95
N ASN A 480 -43.09 4.80 -7.89
CA ASN A 480 -43.54 5.83 -6.95
C ASN A 480 -43.18 7.25 -7.38
N PHE A 481 -42.07 7.44 -8.09
CA PHE A 481 -41.52 8.75 -8.44
C PHE A 481 -41.53 9.05 -9.95
N GLY A 482 -41.92 8.08 -10.77
CA GLY A 482 -42.07 8.22 -12.21
C GLY A 482 -41.10 7.32 -13.01
N PRO A 483 -41.41 7.05 -14.28
CA PRO A 483 -40.59 6.19 -15.12
C PRO A 483 -39.17 6.75 -15.25
N GLU A 484 -38.17 5.90 -15.00
CA GLU A 484 -36.74 6.25 -15.03
C GLU A 484 -36.37 7.40 -14.07
N ALA A 485 -37.11 7.57 -12.97
CA ALA A 485 -36.77 8.55 -11.93
C ALA A 485 -35.42 8.22 -11.26
N SER A 486 -35.02 6.95 -11.25
CA SER A 486 -33.77 6.48 -10.68
C SER A 486 -33.06 5.44 -11.54
N LYS A 487 -31.73 5.42 -11.46
CA LYS A 487 -30.85 4.33 -11.91
C LYS A 487 -30.14 3.73 -10.70
N LEU A 488 -30.23 2.41 -10.54
CA LEU A 488 -29.60 1.72 -9.41
C LEU A 488 -28.30 1.03 -9.84
N ILE A 489 -27.27 1.17 -9.01
CA ILE A 489 -26.01 0.44 -9.13
C ILE A 489 -25.93 -0.55 -7.96
N CYS A 490 -25.73 -1.83 -8.30
CA CYS A 490 -25.52 -2.94 -7.36
C CYS A 490 -24.04 -3.34 -7.38
N PRO A 491 -23.15 -2.66 -6.66
CA PRO A 491 -21.70 -2.76 -6.86
C PRO A 491 -21.07 -4.05 -6.27
N ILE A 492 -21.87 -5.01 -5.81
CA ILE A 492 -21.41 -6.28 -5.21
C ILE A 492 -20.66 -7.17 -6.22
N THR A 493 -21.05 -7.17 -7.49
CA THR A 493 -20.44 -8.00 -8.55
C THR A 493 -20.43 -7.24 -9.88
N ASP A 494 -19.91 -7.87 -10.93
CA ASP A 494 -19.89 -7.29 -12.27
C ASP A 494 -21.32 -7.10 -12.83
N PRO A 495 -21.61 -5.99 -13.54
CA PRO A 495 -22.96 -5.63 -13.99
C PRO A 495 -23.56 -6.64 -14.99
N PHE A 496 -22.72 -7.49 -15.60
CA PHE A 496 -23.14 -8.53 -16.53
C PHE A 496 -23.52 -9.85 -15.85
N VAL A 497 -23.21 -10.01 -14.56
CA VAL A 497 -23.65 -11.18 -13.77
C VAL A 497 -25.12 -11.01 -13.45
N ARG A 498 -25.96 -11.80 -14.11
CA ARG A 498 -27.42 -11.77 -13.89
C ARG A 498 -27.90 -12.77 -12.86
N HIS A 499 -27.07 -13.72 -12.41
CA HIS A 499 -27.49 -14.68 -11.38
C HIS A 499 -27.47 -14.04 -9.99
N HIS A 500 -28.06 -14.72 -9.00
CA HIS A 500 -28.19 -14.29 -7.60
C HIS A 500 -26.94 -13.69 -6.93
N GLY A 501 -25.73 -13.92 -7.45
CA GLY A 501 -24.49 -13.24 -7.03
C GLY A 501 -24.49 -11.72 -7.22
N ALA A 502 -25.47 -11.13 -7.92
CA ALA A 502 -25.66 -9.68 -8.03
C ALA A 502 -26.54 -9.06 -6.93
N LEU A 503 -26.95 -9.86 -5.95
CA LEU A 503 -27.78 -9.42 -4.83
C LEU A 503 -26.95 -9.23 -3.57
N GLY A 504 -26.81 -7.98 -3.14
CA GLY A 504 -26.11 -7.60 -1.91
C GLY A 504 -26.97 -6.69 -1.03
N SER A 505 -26.46 -6.36 0.15
CA SER A 505 -27.17 -5.52 1.13
C SER A 505 -26.79 -4.03 1.05
N PHE A 506 -26.12 -3.59 -0.02
CA PHE A 506 -25.76 -2.20 -0.27
C PHE A 506 -25.90 -1.85 -1.75
N VAL A 507 -26.56 -0.71 -2.04
CA VAL A 507 -26.73 -0.18 -3.40
C VAL A 507 -26.57 1.34 -3.43
N ARG A 508 -26.33 1.86 -4.64
CA ARG A 508 -26.31 3.29 -4.93
C ARG A 508 -27.44 3.65 -5.87
N VAL A 509 -28.17 4.71 -5.54
CA VAL A 509 -29.24 5.27 -6.36
C VAL A 509 -28.74 6.58 -6.98
N TYR A 510 -28.90 6.71 -8.29
CA TYR A 510 -28.66 7.94 -9.04
C TYR A 510 -29.99 8.50 -9.49
N LEU A 511 -30.25 9.76 -9.18
CA LEU A 511 -31.51 10.42 -9.46
C LEU A 511 -31.45 11.15 -10.80
N LYS A 512 -32.54 11.09 -11.55
CA LYS A 512 -32.72 11.90 -12.76
C LYS A 512 -33.04 13.36 -12.42
N ASP A 513 -33.82 13.59 -11.37
CA ASP A 513 -34.22 14.90 -10.87
C ASP A 513 -33.73 15.09 -9.42
N PRO A 514 -32.69 15.91 -9.19
CA PRO A 514 -32.15 16.16 -7.85
C PRO A 514 -33.17 16.75 -6.86
N SER A 515 -34.25 17.39 -7.34
CA SER A 515 -35.29 17.93 -6.47
C SER A 515 -36.07 16.84 -5.72
N GLN A 516 -36.00 15.59 -6.19
CA GLN A 516 -36.67 14.44 -5.57
C GLN A 516 -35.83 13.74 -4.49
N LEU A 517 -34.61 14.22 -4.21
CA LEU A 517 -33.68 13.58 -3.28
C LEU A 517 -34.30 13.32 -1.90
N GLU A 518 -34.78 14.36 -1.22
CA GLU A 518 -35.32 14.23 0.14
C GLU A 518 -36.58 13.34 0.20
N PRO A 519 -37.59 13.52 -0.68
CA PRO A 519 -38.72 12.59 -0.78
C PRO A 519 -38.32 11.13 -1.03
N MET A 520 -37.36 10.88 -1.94
CA MET A 520 -36.89 9.52 -2.23
C MET A 520 -36.16 8.89 -1.04
N VAL A 521 -35.30 9.65 -0.35
CA VAL A 521 -34.62 9.18 0.87
C VAL A 521 -35.64 8.81 1.94
N ALA A 522 -36.64 9.66 2.19
CA ALA A 522 -37.70 9.40 3.15
C ALA A 522 -38.52 8.14 2.79
N PHE A 523 -38.81 7.96 1.50
CA PHE A 523 -39.50 6.77 1.01
C PHE A 523 -38.67 5.50 1.20
N CYS A 524 -37.37 5.51 0.83
CA CYS A 524 -36.47 4.38 1.07
C CYS A 524 -36.45 3.96 2.54
N ARG A 525 -36.40 4.93 3.48
CA ARG A 525 -36.43 4.65 4.93
C ARG A 525 -37.73 4.02 5.41
N SER A 526 -38.83 4.17 4.66
CA SER A 526 -40.13 3.59 5.01
C SER A 526 -40.28 2.12 4.60
N LEU A 527 -39.40 1.62 3.73
CA LEU A 527 -39.45 0.25 3.22
C LEU A 527 -39.00 -0.73 4.32
N PRO A 528 -39.73 -1.84 4.54
CA PRO A 528 -39.47 -2.75 5.66
C PRO A 528 -38.11 -3.47 5.56
N GLU A 529 -37.58 -3.67 4.35
CA GLU A 529 -36.29 -4.32 4.08
C GLU A 529 -35.09 -3.38 4.29
N VAL A 530 -35.31 -2.06 4.34
CA VAL A 530 -34.24 -1.06 4.45
C VAL A 530 -33.88 -0.85 5.91
N GLU A 531 -32.57 -0.94 6.21
CA GLU A 531 -32.00 -0.58 7.50
C GLU A 531 -31.63 0.90 7.51
N GLU A 532 -30.98 1.37 6.45
CA GLU A 532 -30.48 2.73 6.37
C GLU A 532 -30.58 3.28 4.94
N ALA A 533 -30.97 4.56 4.81
CA ALA A 533 -30.87 5.30 3.57
C ALA A 533 -30.40 6.74 3.83
N LEU A 534 -29.37 7.17 3.09
CA LEU A 534 -28.65 8.43 3.30
C LEU A 534 -28.37 9.15 1.97
N SER A 535 -28.29 10.47 2.01
CA SER A 535 -27.76 11.26 0.90
C SER A 535 -26.21 11.23 0.89
N GLY A 536 -25.63 10.55 -0.10
CA GLY A 536 -24.25 10.65 -0.60
C GLY A 536 -23.04 10.66 0.36
N LYS A 537 -23.12 10.19 1.61
CA LYS A 537 -22.02 10.35 2.59
C LYS A 537 -21.72 9.09 3.41
N TYR A 538 -21.18 8.07 2.74
CA TYR A 538 -20.43 7.03 3.42
C TYR A 538 -18.92 7.30 3.27
N ASP A 539 -18.04 6.65 4.05
CA ASP A 539 -16.56 6.80 4.03
C ASP A 539 -15.93 6.33 2.69
N MET A 540 -16.27 7.03 1.62
CA MET A 540 -16.20 6.61 0.22
C MET A 540 -15.70 7.75 -0.68
N PRO A 541 -15.17 7.44 -1.87
CA PRO A 541 -14.74 8.46 -2.82
C PRO A 541 -15.95 9.21 -3.37
N LEU A 542 -16.05 10.50 -3.06
CA LEU A 542 -17.19 11.35 -3.41
C LEU A 542 -17.51 11.35 -4.92
N ASP A 543 -16.49 11.21 -5.76
CA ASP A 543 -16.61 11.18 -7.22
C ASP A 543 -17.22 9.87 -7.76
N ARG A 544 -17.35 8.83 -6.93
CA ARG A 544 -17.94 7.52 -7.30
C ARG A 544 -19.23 7.23 -6.54
N GLU A 545 -19.77 8.21 -5.82
CA GLU A 545 -20.97 8.04 -5.00
C GLU A 545 -22.29 8.30 -5.76
N GLY A 546 -23.30 7.55 -5.32
CA GLY A 546 -24.70 7.79 -5.71
C GLY A 546 -25.26 9.02 -5.01
N ASP A 547 -26.43 9.48 -5.47
CA ASP A 547 -27.17 10.52 -4.76
C ASP A 547 -27.74 9.97 -3.44
N ILE A 548 -28.15 8.70 -3.45
CA ILE A 548 -28.60 7.97 -2.25
C ILE A 548 -27.80 6.68 -2.10
N VAL A 549 -27.38 6.40 -0.87
CA VAL A 549 -26.91 5.08 -0.45
C VAL A 549 -28.05 4.39 0.28
N VAL A 550 -28.33 3.13 -0.06
CA VAL A 550 -29.35 2.32 0.62
C VAL A 550 -28.72 1.01 1.09
N ILE A 551 -28.95 0.70 2.36
CA ILE A 551 -28.45 -0.49 3.06
C ILE A 551 -29.66 -1.27 3.57
N SER A 552 -29.70 -2.57 3.28
CA SER A 552 -30.78 -3.43 3.78
C SER A 552 -30.49 -4.02 5.15
N LYS A 553 -31.55 -4.53 5.78
CA LYS A 553 -31.49 -5.33 7.00
C LYS A 553 -30.77 -6.66 6.76
N SER A 554 -30.35 -7.29 7.85
CA SER A 554 -29.58 -8.56 7.83
C SER A 554 -30.23 -9.67 7.02
N HIS A 555 -31.56 -9.73 6.97
CA HIS A 555 -32.33 -10.78 6.32
C HIS A 555 -32.81 -10.41 4.90
N ALA A 556 -32.29 -9.34 4.29
CA ALA A 556 -32.74 -8.85 2.98
C ALA A 556 -31.57 -8.43 2.08
N VAL A 557 -31.78 -8.51 0.76
CA VAL A 557 -30.88 -7.97 -0.27
C VAL A 557 -31.62 -6.99 -1.16
N ILE A 558 -30.88 -6.12 -1.84
CA ILE A 558 -31.41 -5.09 -2.73
C ILE A 558 -30.96 -5.38 -4.16
N GLY A 559 -31.92 -5.50 -5.06
CA GLY A 559 -31.71 -5.61 -6.50
C GLY A 559 -32.24 -4.39 -7.25
N SER A 560 -31.90 -4.30 -8.54
CA SER A 560 -32.44 -3.30 -9.45
C SER A 560 -33.89 -3.61 -9.85
N LYS A 561 -34.10 -4.35 -10.93
CA LYS A 561 -35.43 -4.76 -11.45
C LYS A 561 -35.51 -6.28 -11.55
N PRO A 562 -36.68 -6.92 -11.38
CA PRO A 562 -36.81 -8.37 -11.51
C PRO A 562 -36.26 -8.92 -12.82
N SER A 563 -36.46 -8.21 -13.94
CA SER A 563 -35.95 -8.60 -15.26
C SER A 563 -34.42 -8.63 -15.37
N ASN A 564 -33.70 -8.01 -14.43
CA ASN A 564 -32.25 -7.93 -14.42
C ASN A 564 -31.60 -9.05 -13.57
N HIS A 565 -32.40 -9.82 -12.83
CA HIS A 565 -31.93 -10.84 -11.90
C HIS A 565 -32.54 -12.20 -12.23
N ASP A 566 -31.68 -13.21 -12.30
CA ASP A 566 -32.02 -14.61 -12.48
C ASP A 566 -31.86 -15.35 -11.15
N LEU A 567 -33.01 -15.71 -10.57
CA LEU A 567 -33.13 -16.39 -9.28
C LEU A 567 -33.29 -17.90 -9.42
N SER A 568 -33.22 -18.48 -10.64
CA SER A 568 -33.48 -19.90 -10.86
C SER A 568 -32.58 -20.84 -10.05
N ASN A 569 -31.35 -20.40 -9.79
CA ASN A 569 -30.28 -21.17 -9.14
C ASN A 569 -30.25 -21.04 -7.60
N ILE A 570 -31.16 -20.26 -6.99
CA ILE A 570 -31.25 -20.14 -5.51
C ILE A 570 -31.90 -21.39 -4.88
N LYS A 571 -32.41 -22.32 -5.68
CA LYS A 571 -33.15 -23.48 -5.16
C LYS A 571 -32.28 -24.53 -4.48
N ASP A 572 -30.98 -24.55 -4.75
CA ASP A 572 -30.08 -25.58 -4.21
C ASP A 572 -29.63 -25.25 -2.77
N HIS A 573 -29.51 -23.96 -2.43
CA HIS A 573 -29.13 -23.48 -1.10
C HIS A 573 -29.84 -22.16 -0.78
N PRO A 574 -30.36 -21.96 0.45
CA PRO A 574 -30.94 -20.69 0.87
C PRO A 574 -29.95 -19.53 0.66
N LEU A 575 -30.43 -18.39 0.12
CA LEU A 575 -29.56 -17.27 -0.23
C LEU A 575 -28.81 -16.75 1.00
N ARG A 576 -27.48 -16.68 0.92
CA ARG A 576 -26.62 -15.96 1.86
C ARG A 576 -25.83 -14.90 1.09
N SER A 577 -25.68 -13.73 1.67
CA SER A 577 -24.95 -12.61 1.04
C SER A 577 -24.49 -11.58 2.07
N HIS A 578 -23.85 -10.53 1.58
CA HIS A 578 -23.16 -9.50 2.34
C HIS A 578 -23.31 -8.12 1.68
N GLY A 579 -22.58 -7.13 2.17
CA GLY A 579 -22.57 -5.75 1.68
C GLY A 579 -23.11 -4.72 2.67
N GLY A 580 -23.90 -5.15 3.64
CA GLY A 580 -24.58 -4.29 4.59
C GLY A 580 -23.86 -4.14 5.93
N LEU A 581 -24.52 -3.43 6.85
CA LEU A 581 -24.02 -3.19 8.22
C LEU A 581 -23.94 -4.48 9.04
N SER A 582 -24.85 -5.42 8.80
CA SER A 582 -24.93 -6.70 9.51
C SER A 582 -23.74 -7.61 9.25
N GLU A 583 -23.01 -7.41 8.15
CA GLU A 583 -21.81 -8.18 7.80
C GLU A 583 -20.52 -7.41 8.07
N GLN A 584 -20.54 -6.36 8.90
CA GLN A 584 -19.30 -5.65 9.25
C GLN A 584 -18.46 -6.36 10.30
N ALA A 585 -19.11 -7.08 11.23
CA ALA A 585 -18.40 -7.75 12.31
C ALA A 585 -17.56 -8.88 11.73
N ILE A 586 -16.26 -8.86 12.02
CA ILE A 586 -15.30 -9.84 11.53
C ILE A 586 -14.24 -10.11 12.61
N PRO A 587 -13.63 -11.31 12.67
CA PRO A 587 -12.49 -11.57 13.54
C PRO A 587 -11.24 -10.80 13.09
N VAL A 588 -10.44 -10.33 14.05
CA VAL A 588 -9.04 -9.92 13.87
C VAL A 588 -8.21 -10.67 14.89
N ILE A 589 -7.27 -11.49 14.41
CA ILE A 589 -6.48 -12.42 15.22
C ILE A 589 -5.01 -12.25 14.87
N THR A 590 -4.12 -12.34 15.87
CA THR A 590 -2.69 -12.58 15.66
C THR A 590 -2.21 -13.75 16.53
N SER A 591 -1.27 -14.54 16.01
CA SER A 591 -0.67 -15.68 16.71
C SER A 591 0.22 -15.28 17.89
N LYS A 592 0.66 -14.02 17.93
CA LYS A 592 1.51 -13.45 18.97
C LYS A 592 0.71 -12.63 19.96
N PRO A 593 1.11 -12.57 21.24
CA PRO A 593 0.54 -11.59 22.14
C PRO A 593 0.87 -10.17 21.65
N VAL A 594 0.18 -9.19 22.22
CA VAL A 594 0.45 -7.77 21.93
C VAL A 594 1.14 -7.12 23.12
N HIS A 595 2.10 -6.23 22.87
CA HIS A 595 2.89 -5.59 23.94
C HIS A 595 2.04 -4.75 24.92
N ASP A 596 0.90 -4.19 24.48
CA ASP A 596 -0.06 -3.47 25.33
C ASP A 596 -1.48 -4.04 25.16
N SER A 597 -1.73 -5.16 25.84
CA SER A 597 -3.03 -5.85 25.79
C SER A 597 -4.21 -4.99 26.27
N LYS A 598 -3.99 -4.07 27.21
CA LYS A 598 -5.07 -3.23 27.75
C LYS A 598 -5.55 -2.25 26.69
N THR A 599 -4.64 -1.52 26.06
CA THR A 599 -4.97 -0.56 25.01
C THR A 599 -5.52 -1.27 23.78
N ALA A 600 -4.91 -2.40 23.40
CA ALA A 600 -5.38 -3.22 22.28
C ALA A 600 -6.84 -3.68 22.47
N LYS A 601 -7.22 -4.14 23.67
CA LYS A 601 -8.61 -4.56 23.96
C LYS A 601 -9.63 -3.43 23.94
N SER A 602 -9.22 -2.19 24.24
CA SER A 602 -10.11 -1.02 24.19
C SER A 602 -10.21 -0.36 22.81
N ARG A 603 -9.34 -0.73 21.87
CA ARG A 603 -9.30 -0.13 20.54
C ARG A 603 -10.46 -0.63 19.69
N SER A 604 -11.10 0.28 18.95
CA SER A 604 -12.03 -0.07 17.88
C SER A 604 -11.25 -0.50 16.65
N TRP A 605 -11.07 -1.81 16.49
CA TRP A 605 -10.32 -2.38 15.37
C TRP A 605 -11.12 -2.35 14.07
N ARG A 606 -10.39 -2.14 12.98
CA ARG A 606 -10.86 -2.36 11.61
C ARG A 606 -10.15 -3.57 11.00
N ASN A 607 -10.75 -4.24 10.01
CA ASN A 607 -10.04 -5.32 9.30
C ASN A 607 -8.71 -4.82 8.69
N TYR A 608 -8.69 -3.59 8.18
CA TYR A 608 -7.49 -2.95 7.65
C TYR A 608 -6.50 -2.44 8.70
N ASP A 609 -6.72 -2.73 9.98
CA ASP A 609 -5.69 -2.61 11.00
C ASP A 609 -4.84 -3.89 11.14
N ILE A 610 -5.12 -4.96 10.41
CA ILE A 610 -4.41 -6.25 10.57
C ILE A 610 -2.89 -6.14 10.33
N PHE A 611 -2.45 -5.33 9.37
CA PHE A 611 -1.02 -5.06 9.14
C PHE A 611 -0.40 -4.28 10.30
N ASP A 612 -1.12 -3.29 10.85
CA ASP A 612 -0.68 -2.55 12.03
C ASP A 612 -0.56 -3.49 13.23
N LEU A 613 -1.53 -4.40 13.42
CA LEU A 613 -1.51 -5.40 14.48
C LEU A 613 -0.26 -6.30 14.39
N VAL A 614 0.06 -6.85 13.22
CA VAL A 614 1.20 -7.78 13.08
C VAL A 614 2.56 -7.10 13.05
N LEU A 615 2.64 -5.83 12.62
CA LEU A 615 3.92 -5.10 12.49
C LEU A 615 4.26 -4.26 13.72
N ASN A 616 3.27 -3.64 14.37
CA ASN A 616 3.51 -2.66 15.44
C ASN A 616 3.11 -3.16 16.83
N TRP A 617 2.16 -4.09 16.92
CA TRP A 617 1.58 -4.51 18.20
C TRP A 617 2.02 -5.90 18.65
N ALA A 618 2.18 -6.83 17.71
CA ALA A 618 2.62 -8.19 17.97
C ALA A 618 4.01 -8.22 18.61
N SER A 619 4.15 -9.05 19.65
CA SER A 619 5.35 -9.14 20.49
C SER A 619 6.33 -10.23 20.18
#